data_AF-A0A435XIP4-F1
#
_entry.id   AF-A0A435XIP4-F1
#
_cell.length_a   1.000
_cell.length_b   1.000
_cell.length_c   1.000
_cell.angle_alpha   90.00
_cell.angle_beta   90.00
_cell.angle_gamma   90.00
#
_symmetry.space_group_name_H-M   'P 1'
#
loop_
_entity.id
_entity.type
_entity.pdbx_description
1 polymer ?
#
loop_
_entity_poly.entity_id
_entity_poly.type
_entity_poly.pdbx_seq_one_letter_code
_entity_poly.pdbx_strand_id
1 'polypeptide(L)' 'MTADIETIGIADLFGPPSPARDRTDARIMAAASGIGFMAVRDFPGDDWLTPDKRAQLL' A
#
# COMPACT_ATOMS: atom_id res chain seq x y z
N MET A 1 -4.43 24.78 -0.13
CA MET A 1 -3.72 23.77 -0.94
C MET A 1 -4.37 22.43 -0.62
N THR A 2 -5.04 21.80 -1.58
CA THR A 2 -5.53 20.43 -1.39
C THR A 2 -4.30 19.55 -1.41
N ALA A 3 -4.04 18.83 -0.32
CA ALA A 3 -2.94 17.88 -0.29
C ALA A 3 -3.34 16.66 -1.12
N ASP A 4 -2.58 16.40 -2.18
CA ASP A 4 -2.84 15.28 -3.07
C ASP A 4 -2.65 13.94 -2.33
N ILE A 5 -3.59 13.01 -2.58
CA ILE A 5 -3.48 11.65 -2.04
C ILE A 5 -2.37 10.93 -2.81
N GLU A 6 -1.27 10.65 -2.12
CA GLU A 6 -0.14 9.92 -2.70
C GLU A 6 -0.54 8.48 -3.06
N THR A 7 -0.09 8.00 -4.23
CA THR A 7 -0.19 6.58 -4.60
C THR A 7 1.15 5.88 -4.37
N ILE A 8 1.19 4.90 -3.47
CA ILE A 8 2.40 4.18 -3.03
C ILE A 8 2.32 2.73 -3.50
N GLY A 9 3.37 2.25 -4.18
CA GLY A 9 3.52 0.81 -4.47
C GLY A 9 4.05 0.08 -3.26
N ILE A 10 3.42 -1.04 -2.88
CA ILE A 10 3.70 -1.72 -1.60
C ILE A 10 4.33 -3.12 -1.75
N ALA A 11 4.65 -3.55 -2.96
CA ALA A 11 5.20 -4.89 -3.22
C ALA A 11 6.44 -5.22 -2.36
N ASP A 12 7.34 -4.24 -2.18
CA ASP A 12 8.58 -4.41 -1.42
C ASP A 12 8.35 -4.71 0.08
N LEU A 13 7.16 -4.41 0.63
CA LEU A 13 6.82 -4.72 2.03
C LEU A 13 6.65 -6.21 2.29
N PHE A 14 6.31 -6.99 1.26
CA PHE A 14 6.04 -8.42 1.35
C PHE A 14 7.30 -9.28 1.14
N GLY A 15 8.44 -8.64 0.89
CA GLY A 15 9.75 -9.27 0.80
C GLY A 15 10.55 -9.25 2.10
N PRO A 16 11.77 -9.84 2.09
CA PRO A 16 12.71 -9.72 3.20
C PRO A 16 13.13 -8.25 3.44
N PRO A 17 13.73 -7.93 4.60
CA PRO A 17 14.29 -6.61 4.87
C PRO A 17 15.20 -6.13 3.74
N SER A 18 14.99 -4.91 3.26
CA SER A 18 15.74 -4.34 2.15
C SER A 18 15.64 -2.80 2.14
N PRO A 19 16.58 -2.09 1.51
CA PRO A 19 16.48 -0.63 1.35
C PRO A 19 15.25 -0.17 0.56
N ALA A 20 14.65 -1.04 -0.26
CA ALA A 20 13.42 -0.73 -0.98
C ALA A 20 12.20 -0.76 -0.04
N ARG A 21 12.16 -1.74 0.86
CA ARG A 21 11.19 -1.83 1.94
C ARG A 21 11.26 -0.62 2.87
N ASP A 22 12.47 -0.25 3.32
CA ASP A 22 12.67 0.91 4.21
C ASP A 22 12.17 2.22 3.60
N ARG A 23 12.40 2.41 2.29
CA ARG A 23 11.88 3.58 1.55
C ARG A 23 10.35 3.57 1.43
N THR A 24 9.77 2.39 1.22
CA THR A 24 8.31 2.24 1.15
C THR A 24 7.67 2.54 2.50
N ASP A 25 8.22 2.01 3.60
CA ASP A 25 7.78 2.32 4.96
C ASP A 25 7.89 3.82 5.27
N ALA A 26 8.99 4.48 4.91
CA ALA A 26 9.17 5.91 5.12
C ALA A 26 8.10 6.75 4.40
N ARG A 27 7.71 6.37 3.17
CA ARG A 27 6.65 7.04 2.41
C ARG A 27 5.27 6.84 3.05
N ILE A 28 4.98 5.63 3.52
CA ILE A 28 3.74 5.34 4.25
C ILE A 28 3.67 6.20 5.52
N MET A 29 4.74 6.25 6.30
CA MET A 29 4.80 7.07 7.50
C MET A 29 4.62 8.56 7.20
N ALA A 30 5.21 9.07 6.11
CA ALA A 30 5.03 10.46 5.69
C ALA A 30 3.58 10.77 5.31
N ALA A 31 2.95 9.91 4.50
CA ALA A 31 1.55 10.08 4.08
C ALA A 31 0.57 9.96 5.25
N ALA A 32 0.79 8.99 6.14
CA ALA A 32 -0.01 8.78 7.35
C ALA A 32 0.12 9.95 8.34
N SER A 33 1.33 10.52 8.49
CA SER A 33 1.58 11.65 9.41
C SER A 33 1.15 12.99 8.82
N GLY A 34 0.98 13.08 7.50
CA GLY A 34 0.51 14.28 6.80
C GLY A 34 -1.01 14.37 6.79
N ILE A 35 -1.62 13.88 5.71
CA ILE A 35 -3.09 13.91 5.54
C ILE A 35 -3.80 12.71 6.16
N GLY A 36 -3.08 11.65 6.50
CA GLY A 36 -3.66 10.41 7.05
C GLY A 36 -4.28 9.49 5.99
N PHE A 37 -4.13 9.80 4.70
CA PHE A 37 -4.67 9.03 3.59
C PHE A 37 -3.61 8.79 2.51
N MET A 38 -3.68 7.62 1.88
CA MET A 38 -2.88 7.23 0.72
C MET A 38 -3.66 6.22 -0.12
N ALA A 39 -3.38 6.18 -1.42
CA ALA A 39 -3.75 5.06 -2.28
C ALA A 39 -2.58 4.07 -2.36
N VAL A 40 -2.88 2.77 -2.42
CA VAL A 40 -1.86 1.73 -2.55
C VAL A 40 -2.01 0.96 -3.85
N ARG A 41 -0.90 0.51 -4.43
CA ARG A 41 -0.83 -0.35 -5.62
C ARG A 41 0.18 -1.48 -5.41
N ASP A 42 0.17 -2.46 -6.31
CA ASP A 42 1.08 -3.61 -6.32
C ASP A 42 1.01 -4.45 -5.04
N PHE A 43 -0.19 -4.57 -4.45
CA PHE A 43 -0.43 -5.53 -3.38
C PHE A 43 -0.38 -6.94 -3.98
N PRO A 44 0.53 -7.85 -3.55
CA PRO A 44 0.65 -9.18 -4.16
C PRO A 44 -0.60 -10.06 -4.02
N GLY A 45 -1.53 -9.70 -3.14
CA GLY A 45 -2.81 -10.38 -2.95
C GLY A 45 -3.99 -9.68 -3.61
N ASP A 46 -3.78 -8.73 -4.52
CA ASP A 46 -4.85 -7.99 -5.21
C ASP A 46 -5.83 -8.90 -5.97
N ASP A 47 -5.34 -10.01 -6.49
CA ASP A 47 -6.12 -11.09 -7.10
C ASP A 47 -7.20 -11.68 -6.17
N TRP A 48 -7.04 -11.57 -4.84
CA TRP A 48 -8.03 -12.00 -3.83
C TRP A 48 -9.13 -10.97 -3.59
N LEU A 49 -8.93 -9.72 -4.02
CA LEU A 49 -9.87 -8.62 -3.83
C LEU A 49 -10.91 -8.51 -4.96
N THR A 50 -10.96 -9.51 -5.84
CA THR A 50 -11.99 -9.63 -6.88
C THR A 50 -13.35 -10.01 -6.28
N PRO A 51 -14.48 -9.60 -6.89
CA PRO A 51 -15.81 -9.95 -6.39
C PRO A 51 -16.02 -11.45 -6.20
N ASP A 52 -15.54 -12.27 -7.15
CA ASP A 52 -15.72 -13.72 -7.15
C ASP A 52 -14.96 -14.42 -6.02
N LYS A 53 -13.74 -13.96 -5.69
CA LYS A 53 -12.94 -14.53 -4.59
C LYS A 53 -13.31 -13.96 -3.24
N ARG A 54 -13.80 -12.71 -3.17
CA ARG A 54 -14.29 -12.12 -1.92
C ARG A 54 -15.44 -12.92 -1.31
N ALA A 55 -16.28 -13.56 -2.13
CA ALA A 55 -17.34 -14.45 -1.66
C ALA A 55 -16.84 -15.71 -0.92
N GLN A 56 -15.55 -16.04 -1.04
CA GLN A 56 -14.93 -17.20 -0.39
C GLN A 56 -14.26 -16.85 0.95
N LEU A 57 -14.21 -15.55 1.31
CA LEU A 57 -13.57 -15.04 2.52
C LEU A 57 -14.56 -14.75 3.67
N LEU A 58 -15.86 -15.01 3.45
CA LEU A 58 -16.96 -14.86 4.42
C LEU A 58 -17.54 -16.23 4.78
#